data_AF-A0A6C0CMN2-F1
#
_entry.id   AF-A0A6C0CMN2-F1
#
_cell.length_a   1.000
_cell.length_b   1.000
_cell.length_c   1.000
_cell.angle_alpha   90.00
_cell.angle_beta   90.00
_cell.angle_gamma   90.00
#
_symmetry.space_group_name_H-M   'P 1'
#
loop_
_entity.id
_entity.type
_entity.pdbx_description
1 polymer ?
#
loop_
_entity_poly.entity_id
_entity_poly.type
_entity_poly.pdbx_seq_one_letter_code
_entity_poly.pdbx_strand_id
1 'polypeptide(L)'
;MNPLSISIKEKKNIVVENNYDDEIKEINEEIEKISLEENDFSDYDSAYAQILDYKTNYLKKDLIKIAEYYEISIRKKTKDKLIEDILSFENNPENCVIVERRQTLWFYLNELMEDNYLRKYIIFD
;
A
#
# COMPACT_ATOMS: atom_id res chain seq x y z
N MET A 1 42.33 79.81 -12.52
CA MET A 1 43.30 78.73 -12.34
C MET A 1 42.59 77.41 -12.62
N ASN A 2 43.14 76.56 -13.50
CA ASN A 2 42.73 75.16 -13.66
C ASN A 2 43.24 74.34 -12.46
N PRO A 3 42.84 73.08 -12.21
CA PRO A 3 41.74 72.26 -12.78
C PRO A 3 41.03 71.43 -11.67
N LEU A 4 40.07 70.57 -12.01
CA LEU A 4 39.89 69.25 -11.36
C LEU A 4 38.91 68.41 -12.20
N SER A 5 39.47 67.60 -13.10
CA SER A 5 38.76 66.48 -13.69
C SER A 5 38.66 65.37 -12.65
N ILE A 6 37.45 65.14 -12.14
CA ILE A 6 37.16 63.99 -11.27
C ILE A 6 36.57 62.89 -12.14
N SER A 7 37.31 61.78 -12.24
CA SER A 7 36.90 60.57 -12.95
C SER A 7 36.38 59.56 -11.93
N ILE A 8 35.17 59.02 -12.20
CA ILE A 8 34.46 58.07 -11.37
C ILE A 8 35.08 56.68 -11.56
N LYS A 9 35.36 55.96 -10.46
CA LYS A 9 35.60 54.51 -10.51
C LYS A 9 34.45 53.80 -9.81
N GLU A 10 33.55 53.23 -10.60
CA GLU A 10 32.57 52.27 -10.10
C GLU A 10 33.29 51.01 -9.60
N LYS A 11 33.07 50.66 -8.33
CA LYS A 11 33.40 49.32 -7.83
C LYS A 11 32.37 48.37 -8.42
N LYS A 12 32.80 47.45 -9.28
CA LYS A 12 31.99 46.31 -9.70
C LYS A 12 31.59 45.50 -8.46
N ASN A 13 30.30 45.47 -8.14
CA ASN A 13 29.74 44.46 -7.25
C ASN A 13 29.85 43.12 -7.98
N ILE A 14 30.63 42.20 -7.41
CA ILE A 14 30.64 40.80 -7.83
C ILE A 14 29.35 40.22 -7.25
N VAL A 15 28.33 40.07 -8.09
CA VAL A 15 27.18 39.22 -7.77
C VAL A 15 27.71 37.79 -7.88
N VAL A 16 27.86 37.13 -6.73
CA VAL A 16 28.10 35.69 -6.71
C VAL A 16 26.76 35.04 -7.02
N GLU A 17 26.58 34.63 -8.27
CA GLU A 17 25.50 33.72 -8.65
C GLU A 17 25.79 32.37 -7.99
N ASN A 18 25.12 32.10 -6.87
CA ASN A 18 25.13 30.78 -6.28
C ASN A 18 24.30 29.85 -7.18
N ASN A 19 24.91 28.75 -7.61
CA ASN A 19 24.33 27.77 -8.52
C ASN A 19 23.43 26.79 -7.76
N TYR A 20 22.25 27.28 -7.34
CA TYR A 20 21.25 26.51 -6.60
C TYR A 20 20.65 25.35 -7.41
N ASP A 21 20.78 25.39 -8.74
CA ASP A 21 20.18 24.40 -9.64
C ASP A 21 20.87 23.02 -9.53
N ASP A 22 22.19 23.00 -9.33
CA ASP A 22 22.93 21.75 -9.17
C ASP A 22 22.63 21.08 -7.82
N GLU A 23 22.50 21.87 -6.74
CA GLU A 23 22.14 21.38 -5.41
C GLU A 23 20.70 20.83 -5.37
N ILE A 24 19.75 21.53 -6.01
CA ILE A 24 18.36 21.05 -6.13
C ILE A 24 18.30 19.76 -6.94
N LYS A 25 19.12 19.63 -7.98
CA LYS A 25 19.16 18.42 -8.80
C LYS A 25 19.69 17.23 -8.01
N GLU A 26 20.76 17.42 -7.23
CA GLU A 26 21.32 16.38 -6.37
C GLU A 26 20.31 15.92 -5.30
N ILE A 27 19.61 16.86 -4.66
CA ILE A 27 18.55 16.55 -3.69
C ILE A 27 17.40 15.76 -4.34
N ASN A 28 16.97 16.15 -5.54
CA ASN A 28 15.90 15.44 -6.24
C ASN A 28 16.32 14.02 -6.67
N GLU A 29 17.56 13.84 -7.12
CA GLU A 29 18.12 12.52 -7.46
C GLU A 29 18.23 11.62 -6.22
N GLU A 30 18.52 12.18 -5.04
CA GLU A 30 18.57 11.45 -3.78
C GLU A 30 17.17 11.08 -3.27
N ILE A 31 16.18 11.98 -3.41
CA ILE A 31 14.77 11.71 -3.09
C ILE A 31 14.20 10.61 -3.99
N GLU A 32 14.52 10.60 -5.29
CA GLU A 32 14.09 9.54 -6.21
C GLU A 32 14.68 8.18 -5.83
N LYS A 33 15.96 8.13 -5.43
CA LYS A 33 16.59 6.88 -4.97
C LYS A 33 15.93 6.34 -3.69
N ILE A 34 15.69 7.20 -2.71
CA ILE A 34 15.01 6.83 -1.45
C ILE A 34 13.60 6.30 -1.75
N SER A 35 12.86 6.99 -2.63
CA SER A 35 11.49 6.59 -3.02
C SER A 35 11.44 5.23 -3.72
N LEU A 36 12.49 4.87 -4.48
CA LEU A 36 12.61 3.57 -5.13
C LEU A 36 13.02 2.45 -4.16
N GLU A 37 13.84 2.75 -3.16
CA GLU A 37 14.31 1.77 -2.17
C GLU A 37 13.25 1.44 -1.10
N GLU A 38 12.41 2.41 -0.70
CA GLU A 38 11.38 2.19 0.34
C GLU A 38 10.14 1.43 -0.16
N ASN A 39 9.81 1.50 -1.45
CA ASN A 39 8.61 0.86 -1.99
C ASN A 39 8.74 -0.64 -2.21
N ASP A 40 9.96 -1.16 -2.41
CA ASP A 40 10.09 -2.56 -2.86
C ASP A 40 10.05 -3.54 -1.67
N PHE A 41 10.70 -3.26 -0.53
CA PHE A 41 10.81 -4.25 0.55
C PHE A 41 9.57 -4.35 1.46
N SER A 42 8.90 -3.22 1.72
CA SER A 42 7.75 -3.15 2.64
C SER A 42 6.51 -3.90 2.13
N ASP A 43 6.29 -3.86 0.82
CA ASP A 43 5.09 -4.45 0.19
C ASP A 43 5.17 -5.99 0.12
N TYR A 44 6.37 -6.55 -0.11
CA TYR A 44 6.56 -8.01 -0.09
C TYR A 44 6.35 -8.61 1.30
N ASP A 45 6.84 -7.96 2.36
CA ASP A 45 6.65 -8.45 3.73
C ASP A 45 5.18 -8.46 4.11
N SER A 46 4.44 -7.41 3.73
CA SER A 46 2.99 -7.30 3.93
C SER A 46 2.23 -8.41 3.18
N ALA A 47 2.52 -8.60 1.89
CA ALA A 47 1.90 -9.65 1.08
C ALA A 47 2.22 -11.05 1.60
N TYR A 48 3.46 -11.29 2.03
CA TYR A 48 3.86 -12.58 2.61
C TYR A 48 3.14 -12.87 3.92
N ALA A 49 2.98 -11.87 4.79
CA ALA A 49 2.23 -12.00 6.03
C ALA A 49 0.77 -12.38 5.78
N GLN A 50 0.12 -11.77 4.79
CA GLN A 50 -1.25 -12.12 4.38
C GLN A 50 -1.33 -13.56 3.86
N ILE A 51 -0.42 -13.96 2.98
CA ILE A 51 -0.37 -15.34 2.47
C ILE A 51 -0.22 -16.34 3.63
N LEU A 52 0.67 -16.04 4.58
CA LEU A 52 0.91 -16.89 5.74
C LEU A 52 -0.34 -17.00 6.61
N ASP A 53 -1.00 -15.89 6.92
CA ASP A 53 -2.23 -15.84 7.71
C ASP A 53 -3.33 -16.74 7.10
N TYR A 54 -3.59 -16.57 5.81
CA TYR A 54 -4.57 -17.39 5.09
C TYR A 54 -4.17 -18.88 5.04
N LYS A 55 -2.88 -19.18 4.97
CA LYS A 55 -2.38 -20.56 5.01
C LYS A 55 -2.55 -21.20 6.38
N THR A 56 -2.34 -20.47 7.47
CA THR A 56 -2.35 -20.99 8.83
C THR A 56 -3.75 -21.04 9.44
N ASN A 57 -4.56 -20.01 9.22
CA ASN A 57 -5.80 -19.78 9.98
C ASN A 57 -7.07 -20.24 9.28
N TYR A 58 -7.01 -20.55 7.97
CA TYR A 58 -8.19 -20.93 7.19
C TYR A 58 -8.03 -22.34 6.63
N LEU A 59 -9.10 -23.14 6.68
CA LEU A 59 -9.17 -24.39 5.94
C LEU A 59 -9.60 -24.10 4.49
N LYS A 60 -9.37 -25.07 3.59
CA LYS A 60 -9.79 -24.92 2.18
C LYS A 60 -11.29 -24.62 2.05
N LYS A 61 -12.13 -25.18 2.92
CA LYS A 61 -13.58 -24.93 2.94
C LYS A 61 -13.91 -23.47 3.26
N ASP A 62 -13.15 -22.83 4.15
CA ASP A 62 -13.38 -21.44 4.53
C ASP A 62 -12.96 -20.51 3.39
N LEU A 63 -11.85 -20.82 2.72
CA LEU A 63 -11.43 -20.11 1.51
C LEU A 63 -12.44 -20.23 0.37
N ILE A 64 -13.12 -21.38 0.23
CA ILE A 64 -14.18 -21.56 -0.76
C ILE A 64 -15.34 -20.60 -0.47
N LYS A 65 -15.78 -20.48 0.79
CA LYS A 65 -16.84 -19.53 1.17
C LYS A 65 -16.46 -18.09 0.83
N ILE A 66 -15.20 -17.69 1.09
CA ILE A 66 -14.68 -16.35 0.74
C ILE A 66 -14.67 -16.17 -0.78
N ALA A 67 -14.14 -17.14 -1.52
CA ALA A 67 -14.10 -17.10 -2.97
C ALA A 67 -15.50 -17.02 -3.59
N GLU A 68 -16.46 -17.78 -3.08
CA GLU A 68 -17.86 -17.74 -3.52
C GLU A 68 -18.51 -16.38 -3.23
N TYR A 69 -18.25 -15.78 -2.06
CA TYR A 69 -18.71 -14.43 -1.74
C TYR A 69 -18.19 -13.38 -2.74
N TYR A 70 -16.96 -13.52 -3.20
CA TYR A 70 -16.36 -12.65 -4.23
C TYR A 70 -16.63 -13.09 -5.67
N GLU A 71 -17.45 -14.13 -5.87
CA GLU A 71 -17.73 -14.72 -7.20
C GLU A 71 -16.46 -15.21 -7.94
N ILE A 72 -15.41 -15.56 -7.19
CA ILE A 72 -14.17 -16.13 -7.72
C ILE A 72 -14.38 -17.61 -8.04
N SER A 73 -14.01 -18.02 -9.25
CA SER A 73 -14.10 -19.43 -9.67
C SER A 73 -13.31 -20.36 -8.74
N ILE A 74 -13.95 -21.38 -8.19
CA ILE A 74 -13.32 -22.38 -7.30
C ILE A 74 -12.85 -23.65 -8.03
N ARG A 75 -13.26 -23.81 -9.30
CA ARG A 75 -13.11 -25.07 -10.04
C ARG A 75 -11.63 -25.42 -10.22
N LYS A 76 -11.27 -26.64 -9.78
CA LYS A 76 -9.92 -27.22 -9.90
C LYS A 76 -8.80 -26.41 -9.20
N LYS A 77 -9.14 -25.53 -8.25
CA LYS A 77 -8.14 -24.76 -7.50
C LYS A 77 -7.65 -25.51 -6.25
N THR A 78 -6.34 -25.43 -6.02
CA THR A 78 -5.70 -25.86 -4.77
C THR A 78 -5.96 -24.82 -3.67
N LYS A 79 -5.61 -25.15 -2.42
CA LYS A 79 -5.69 -24.18 -1.32
C LYS A 79 -4.86 -22.93 -1.65
N ASP A 80 -3.61 -23.13 -2.06
CA ASP A 80 -2.70 -22.02 -2.40
C ASP A 80 -3.22 -21.15 -3.53
N LYS A 81 -3.78 -21.76 -4.59
CA LYS A 81 -4.34 -20.99 -5.70
C LYS A 81 -5.56 -20.16 -5.29
N LEU A 82 -6.41 -20.69 -4.39
CA LEU A 82 -7.50 -19.91 -3.81
C LEU A 82 -6.98 -18.72 -3.01
N ILE A 83 -5.93 -18.90 -2.20
CA ILE A 83 -5.33 -17.81 -1.43
C ILE A 83 -4.80 -16.72 -2.36
N GLU A 84 -4.05 -17.09 -3.40
CA GLU A 84 -3.54 -16.12 -4.38
C GLU A 84 -4.66 -15.32 -5.04
N ASP A 85 -5.73 -16.00 -5.47
CA ASP A 85 -6.84 -15.33 -6.16
C ASP A 85 -7.67 -14.46 -5.21
N ILE A 86 -7.85 -14.88 -3.95
CA ILE A 86 -8.49 -14.08 -2.90
C ILE A 86 -7.65 -12.83 -2.63
N LEU A 87 -6.35 -12.97 -2.36
CA LEU A 87 -5.48 -11.83 -2.06
C LEU A 87 -5.35 -10.88 -3.25
N SER A 88 -5.30 -11.41 -4.48
CA SER A 88 -5.35 -10.58 -5.68
C SER A 88 -6.65 -9.78 -5.79
N PHE A 89 -7.78 -10.33 -5.32
CA PHE A 89 -9.04 -9.62 -5.27
C PHE A 89 -9.05 -8.57 -4.15
N GLU A 90 -8.54 -8.93 -2.96
CA GLU A 90 -8.55 -8.07 -1.77
C GLU A 90 -7.59 -6.89 -1.83
N ASN A 91 -6.42 -7.09 -2.45
CA ASN A 91 -5.42 -6.04 -2.63
C ASN A 91 -5.71 -5.14 -3.85
N ASN A 92 -6.79 -5.39 -4.59
CA ASN A 92 -7.25 -4.48 -5.63
C ASN A 92 -8.03 -3.31 -5.00
N PRO A 93 -7.57 -2.06 -5.12
CA PRO A 93 -8.23 -0.90 -4.52
C PRO A 93 -9.68 -0.72 -4.95
N GLU A 94 -10.05 -1.13 -6.17
CA GLU A 94 -11.42 -1.04 -6.68
C GLU A 94 -12.40 -1.95 -5.92
N ASN A 95 -11.90 -2.97 -5.24
CA ASN A 95 -12.70 -3.93 -4.49
C ASN A 95 -12.83 -3.57 -3.01
N CYS A 96 -12.20 -2.49 -2.53
CA CYS A 96 -12.08 -2.16 -1.11
C CYS A 96 -13.43 -2.21 -0.36
N VAL A 97 -14.48 -1.65 -0.95
CA VAL A 97 -15.84 -1.62 -0.36
C VAL A 97 -16.41 -3.03 -0.17
N ILE A 98 -16.21 -3.92 -1.15
CA ILE A 98 -16.71 -5.30 -1.08
C ILE A 98 -15.92 -6.10 -0.04
N VAL A 99 -14.61 -5.87 0.02
CA VAL A 99 -13.69 -6.52 0.96
C VAL A 99 -14.00 -6.11 2.39
N GLU A 100 -14.13 -4.82 2.67
CA GLU A 100 -14.50 -4.28 3.99
C GLU A 100 -15.87 -4.78 4.43
N ARG A 101 -16.85 -4.82 3.52
CA ARG A 101 -18.18 -5.36 3.81
C ARG A 101 -18.11 -6.82 4.22
N ARG A 102 -17.33 -7.63 3.50
CA ARG A 102 -17.14 -9.06 3.81
C ARG A 102 -16.48 -9.25 5.17
N GLN A 103 -15.42 -8.50 5.48
CA GLN A 103 -14.76 -8.53 6.80
C GLN A 103 -15.74 -8.21 7.91
N THR A 104 -16.51 -7.13 7.73
CA THR A 104 -17.52 -6.66 8.70
C THR A 104 -18.59 -7.73 8.94
N LEU A 105 -19.12 -8.34 7.88
CA LEU A 105 -20.14 -9.38 8.00
C LEU A 105 -19.61 -10.64 8.69
N TRP A 106 -18.38 -11.07 8.36
CA TRP A 106 -17.75 -12.22 9.00
C TRP A 106 -17.45 -11.97 10.48
N PHE A 107 -17.03 -10.74 10.81
CA PHE A 107 -16.85 -10.34 12.20
C PHE A 107 -18.16 -10.50 12.99
N TYR A 108 -19.27 -9.91 12.53
CA TYR A 108 -20.55 -10.06 13.21
C TYR A 108 -21.05 -11.51 13.24
N LEU A 109 -20.80 -12.28 12.19
CA LEU A 109 -21.16 -13.69 12.17
C LEU A 109 -20.40 -14.47 13.25
N ASN A 110 -19.10 -14.22 13.41
CA ASN A 110 -18.29 -14.84 14.46
C ASN A 110 -18.79 -14.46 15.85
N GLU A 111 -19.08 -13.18 16.11
CA GLU A 111 -19.68 -12.72 17.38
C GLU A 111 -20.98 -13.48 17.70
N LEU A 112 -21.83 -13.67 16.70
CA LEU A 112 -23.09 -14.40 16.88
C LEU A 112 -22.90 -15.91 17.07
N MET A 113 -21.86 -16.49 16.45
CA MET A 113 -21.49 -17.90 16.61
C MET A 113 -20.86 -18.19 17.98
N GLU A 114 -20.19 -17.21 18.57
CA GLU A 114 -19.62 -17.31 19.91
C GLU A 114 -20.67 -17.10 21.01
N ASP A 115 -21.77 -16.41 20.72
CA ASP A 115 -22.88 -16.24 21.66
C ASP A 115 -23.56 -17.59 22.02
N ASN A 116 -23.85 -17.76 23.31
CA ASN A 116 -24.41 -19.00 23.83
C ASN A 116 -25.83 -19.30 23.36
N TYR A 117 -26.62 -18.25 23.10
CA TYR A 117 -28.01 -18.39 22.72
C TYR A 117 -28.20 -18.34 21.20
N LEU A 118 -27.56 -17.41 20.50
CA LEU A 118 -27.79 -17.13 19.09
C LEU A 118 -27.17 -18.17 18.17
N ARG A 119 -26.03 -18.76 18.55
CA ARG A 119 -25.34 -19.77 17.73
C ARG A 119 -26.21 -20.94 17.29
N LYS A 120 -27.22 -21.32 18.10
CA LYS A 120 -28.14 -22.43 17.78
C LYS A 120 -29.06 -22.15 16.59
N TYR A 121 -29.15 -20.90 16.16
CA TYR A 121 -29.95 -20.47 15.00
C TYR A 121 -29.11 -20.21 13.76
N ILE A 122 -27.79 -20.39 13.84
CA ILE A 122 -26.86 -20.08 12.75
C ILE A 122 -26.38 -21.39 12.14
N ILE A 123 -26.58 -21.52 10.84
CA ILE A 123 -26.05 -22.63 10.04
C ILE A 123 -25.01 -22.03 9.12
N PHE A 124 -23.73 -22.26 9.44
CA PHE A 124 -22.60 -21.71 8.71
C PHE A 124 -21.49 -22.76 8.52
N ASP A 125 -21.87 -23.93 8.03
CA ASP A 125 -20.97 -25.06 7.80
C ASP A 125 -20.32 -25.06 6.41
#